data_AF-A0A5C8KXR3-F1
#
_entry.id   AF-A0A5C8KXR3-F1
#
_cell.length_a   1.000
_cell.length_b   1.000
_cell.length_c   1.000
_cell.angle_alpha   90.00
_cell.angle_beta   90.00
_cell.angle_gamma   90.00
#
_symmetry.space_group_name_H-M   'P 1'
#
loop_
_entity.id
_entity.type
_entity.pdbx_description
1 polymer ?
#
loop_
_entity_poly.entity_id
_entity_poly.type
_entity_poly.pdbx_seq_one_letter_code
_entity_poly.pdbx_strand_id
1 'polypeptide(L)'
;MKRVHARKCKELVVSLVILMMFATAFAAPTQAAVQWSQYAKIGLGSNDGPGAFEGPADIVVDSDSNVYVADSVNHRIQKLTVATGVWSEWKKSGGGYGSGLGEFSNPVSVAVYQSDKIYVADSSNHRIQQLDVHTGVWSEWKKSGGGPGSLLGEFSDPQGVDVDKSGNVYVADSRNHRIQKLDIVSARGESGKRVAADREAERASSTIRKALP
;
A
#
# COMPACT_ATOMS: atom_id res chain seq x y z
N MET A 1 -63.50 51.29 57.11
CA MET A 1 -63.57 52.73 56.79
C MET A 1 -63.00 52.96 55.37
N LYS A 2 -63.59 53.95 54.69
CA LYS A 2 -63.57 54.41 53.28
C LYS A 2 -62.36 54.16 52.33
N ARG A 3 -62.75 54.07 51.06
CA ARG A 3 -62.04 53.95 49.76
C ARG A 3 -61.14 55.14 49.38
N VAL A 4 -60.09 54.88 48.56
CA VAL A 4 -59.67 55.60 47.32
C VAL A 4 -58.85 54.57 46.49
N HIS A 5 -59.35 53.87 45.46
CA HIS A 5 -59.58 54.23 44.04
C HIS A 5 -58.52 55.10 43.32
N ALA A 6 -57.59 54.38 42.67
CA ALA A 6 -57.38 54.39 41.21
C ALA A 6 -56.37 55.35 40.54
N ARG A 7 -55.67 54.75 39.57
CA ARG A 7 -54.99 55.31 38.38
C ARG A 7 -53.58 55.87 38.56
N LYS A 8 -52.59 55.08 38.11
CA LYS A 8 -51.80 55.42 36.92
C LYS A 8 -51.13 54.18 36.33
N CYS A 9 -51.70 53.70 35.23
CA CYS A 9 -50.95 52.99 34.19
C CYS A 9 -49.91 53.93 33.58
N LYS A 10 -48.86 53.33 33.02
CA LYS A 10 -47.77 53.88 32.17
C LYS A 10 -46.50 54.19 32.97
N GLU A 11 -45.38 53.64 32.47
CA GLU A 11 -43.99 53.81 32.93
C GLU A 11 -43.47 52.83 34.00
N LEU A 12 -43.31 51.55 33.63
CA LEU A 12 -41.98 50.94 33.47
C LEU A 12 -42.12 49.55 32.82
N VAL A 13 -42.56 49.55 31.56
CA VAL A 13 -42.50 48.40 30.64
C VAL A 13 -41.05 48.14 30.18
N VAL A 14 -40.06 48.67 30.90
CA VAL A 14 -38.63 48.63 30.55
C VAL A 14 -37.79 48.43 31.81
N SER A 15 -37.89 47.26 32.45
CA SER A 15 -36.75 46.70 33.17
C SER A 15 -37.02 45.25 33.55
N LEU A 16 -36.07 44.42 33.12
CA LEU A 16 -35.93 43.00 33.43
C LEU A 16 -36.81 42.02 32.63
N VAL A 17 -36.74 42.18 31.30
CA VAL A 17 -36.80 41.08 30.31
C VAL A 17 -35.58 40.12 30.45
N ILE A 18 -34.83 40.18 31.55
CA ILE A 18 -33.55 39.45 31.73
C ILE A 18 -33.71 38.41 32.84
N LEU A 19 -34.60 37.44 32.64
CA LEU A 19 -34.47 36.12 33.29
C LEU A 19 -35.13 35.00 32.47
N MET A 20 -34.99 35.05 31.15
CA MET A 20 -34.95 33.83 30.35
C MET A 20 -33.49 33.62 29.98
N MET A 21 -32.74 33.01 30.89
CA MET A 21 -31.45 32.43 30.52
C MET A 21 -31.75 31.28 29.55
N PHE A 22 -31.80 31.59 28.26
CA PHE A 22 -31.51 30.60 27.23
C PHE A 22 -30.05 30.21 27.42
N ALA A 23 -29.81 29.20 28.24
CA ALA A 23 -28.57 28.46 28.19
C ALA A 23 -28.59 27.70 26.86
N THR A 24 -28.15 28.36 25.78
CA THR A 24 -27.73 27.64 24.58
C THR A 24 -26.51 26.85 25.00
N ALA A 25 -26.72 25.59 25.38
CA ALA A 25 -25.65 24.64 25.57
C ALA A 25 -24.92 24.52 24.23
N PHE A 26 -23.79 25.18 24.09
CA PHE A 26 -22.82 24.83 23.06
C PHE A 26 -22.30 23.45 23.45
N ALA A 27 -22.85 22.40 22.84
CA ALA A 27 -22.23 21.10 22.88
C ALA A 27 -20.84 21.26 22.28
N ALA A 28 -19.81 21.27 23.13
CA ALA A 28 -18.44 21.20 22.66
C ALA A 28 -18.34 19.96 21.75
N PRO A 29 -17.70 20.04 20.58
CA PRO A 29 -17.58 18.88 19.71
C PRO A 29 -16.91 17.77 20.52
N THR A 30 -17.67 16.70 20.79
CA THR A 30 -17.12 15.49 21.38
C THR A 30 -16.19 14.90 20.35
N GLN A 31 -14.88 15.14 20.53
CA GLN A 31 -13.85 14.48 19.76
C GLN A 31 -14.11 12.97 19.90
N ALA A 32 -14.41 12.29 18.78
CA ALA A 32 -14.53 10.85 18.79
C ALA A 32 -13.26 10.28 19.41
N ALA A 33 -13.40 9.51 20.50
CA ALA A 33 -12.25 8.92 21.17
C ALA A 33 -11.50 8.06 20.16
N VAL A 34 -10.21 8.34 19.95
CA VAL A 34 -9.35 7.50 19.13
C VAL A 34 -9.24 6.14 19.83
N GLN A 35 -9.85 5.11 19.25
CA GLN A 35 -9.79 3.74 19.76
C GLN A 35 -8.81 2.94 18.92
N TRP A 36 -7.82 2.33 19.58
CA TRP A 36 -6.90 1.39 18.96
C TRP A 36 -7.50 -0.01 19.03
N SER A 37 -7.47 -0.74 17.91
CA SER A 37 -7.80 -2.16 17.84
C SER A 37 -6.64 -2.93 17.22
N GLN A 38 -6.56 -4.22 17.50
CA GLN A 38 -5.53 -5.11 16.95
C GLN A 38 -6.14 -6.04 15.90
N TYR A 39 -5.41 -6.24 14.82
CA TYR A 39 -5.68 -7.34 13.90
C TYR A 39 -4.91 -8.58 14.39
N ALA A 40 -5.59 -9.73 14.37
CA ALA A 40 -5.07 -11.05 14.76
C ALA A 40 -4.85 -11.28 16.27
N LYS A 41 -4.51 -12.53 16.61
CA LYS A 41 -4.22 -12.98 17.98
C LYS A 41 -2.81 -12.51 18.33
N ILE A 42 -2.61 -11.92 19.52
CA ILE A 42 -1.27 -11.59 20.03
C ILE A 42 -0.39 -12.84 19.89
N GLY A 43 0.62 -12.77 19.00
CA GLY A 43 1.56 -13.86 18.76
C GLY A 43 2.40 -14.06 20.02
N LEU A 44 2.22 -15.20 20.70
CA LEU A 44 3.02 -15.59 21.86
C LEU A 44 4.18 -16.52 21.48
N GLY A 45 4.52 -16.65 20.20
CA GLY A 45 5.63 -17.50 19.77
C GLY A 45 5.57 -17.87 18.29
N SER A 46 6.73 -18.22 17.77
CA SER A 46 7.01 -18.66 16.41
C SER A 46 6.15 -19.86 15.96
N ASN A 47 5.79 -19.89 14.67
CA ASN A 47 5.21 -21.04 13.93
C ASN A 47 3.72 -21.43 14.10
N ASP A 48 2.81 -20.55 14.55
CA ASP A 48 1.38 -20.89 14.74
C ASP A 48 0.47 -20.84 13.48
N GLY A 49 1.05 -20.77 12.27
CA GLY A 49 0.27 -20.65 11.03
C GLY A 49 -0.24 -19.23 10.75
N PRO A 50 -1.25 -19.04 9.89
CA PRO A 50 -1.73 -17.73 9.50
C PRO A 50 -2.33 -16.91 10.66
N GLY A 51 -1.98 -15.63 10.74
CA GLY A 51 -2.45 -14.70 11.77
C GLY A 51 -1.59 -14.64 13.04
N ALA A 52 -0.47 -15.37 13.08
CA ALA A 52 0.57 -15.22 14.09
C ALA A 52 1.78 -14.52 13.48
N PHE A 53 2.38 -13.54 14.15
CA PHE A 53 3.51 -12.75 13.63
C PHE A 53 4.73 -12.86 14.52
N GLU A 54 5.91 -12.79 13.90
CA GLU A 54 7.19 -12.65 14.57
C GLU A 54 8.02 -11.60 13.82
N GLY A 55 8.28 -10.48 14.49
CA GLY A 55 8.94 -9.32 13.88
C GLY A 55 8.23 -8.83 12.60
N PRO A 56 6.93 -8.50 12.62
CA PRO A 56 6.29 -7.85 11.49
C PRO A 56 6.96 -6.49 11.24
N ALA A 57 7.56 -6.31 10.06
CA ALA A 57 8.38 -5.12 9.74
C ALA A 57 7.63 -4.06 8.93
N ASP A 58 6.67 -4.47 8.10
CA ASP A 58 5.94 -3.59 7.20
C ASP A 58 4.52 -4.10 6.93
N ILE A 59 3.65 -3.19 6.52
CA ILE A 59 2.24 -3.43 6.25
C ILE A 59 1.74 -2.57 5.08
N VAL A 60 0.95 -3.16 4.20
CA VAL A 60 0.25 -2.43 3.13
C VAL A 60 -1.21 -2.87 3.03
N VAL A 61 -2.07 -1.95 2.64
CA VAL A 61 -3.50 -2.17 2.46
C VAL A 61 -3.86 -1.98 0.99
N ASP A 62 -4.52 -2.96 0.39
CA ASP A 62 -4.97 -2.87 -1.00
C ASP A 62 -6.32 -2.13 -1.14
N SER A 63 -6.79 -1.93 -2.38
CA SER A 63 -8.03 -1.17 -2.63
C SER A 63 -9.28 -1.86 -2.07
N ASP A 64 -9.21 -3.17 -1.85
CA ASP A 64 -10.28 -3.99 -1.30
C ASP A 64 -10.17 -4.08 0.24
N SER A 65 -9.29 -3.25 0.83
CA SER A 65 -8.96 -3.22 2.24
C SER A 65 -8.29 -4.49 2.76
N ASN A 66 -7.83 -5.40 1.90
CA ASN A 66 -7.02 -6.53 2.38
C ASN A 66 -5.67 -6.01 2.87
N VAL A 67 -5.15 -6.66 3.89
CA VAL A 67 -3.91 -6.26 4.55
C VAL A 67 -2.82 -7.27 4.20
N TYR A 68 -1.65 -6.80 3.82
CA TYR A 68 -0.45 -7.63 3.62
C TYR A 68 0.60 -7.20 4.63
N VAL A 69 1.25 -8.16 5.27
CA VAL A 69 2.24 -7.92 6.31
C VAL A 69 3.52 -8.66 5.98
N ALA A 70 4.65 -7.96 6.04
CA ALA A 70 5.97 -8.56 6.01
C ALA A 70 6.29 -9.16 7.39
N ASP A 71 6.13 -10.47 7.53
CA ASP A 71 6.35 -11.24 8.75
C ASP A 71 7.79 -11.76 8.74
N SER A 72 8.72 -10.83 9.01
CA SER A 72 10.11 -10.93 8.58
C SER A 72 10.87 -12.09 9.22
N VAL A 73 10.67 -12.32 10.51
CA VAL A 73 11.37 -13.39 11.25
C VAL A 73 10.81 -14.77 10.86
N ASN A 74 9.51 -14.86 10.57
CA ASN A 74 8.91 -16.08 10.01
C ASN A 74 9.18 -16.28 8.51
N HIS A 75 9.92 -15.37 7.87
CA HIS A 75 10.32 -15.46 6.46
C HIS A 75 9.14 -15.64 5.50
N ARG A 76 8.07 -14.87 5.74
CA ARG A 76 6.85 -14.94 4.93
C ARG A 76 6.17 -13.59 4.81
N ILE A 77 5.28 -13.49 3.82
CA ILE A 77 4.27 -12.44 3.77
C ILE A 77 2.93 -13.07 4.13
N GLN A 78 2.12 -12.38 4.91
CA GLN A 78 0.76 -12.83 5.24
C GLN A 78 -0.28 -11.85 4.71
N LYS A 79 -1.43 -12.39 4.29
CA LYS A 79 -2.59 -11.61 3.82
C LYS A 79 -3.78 -11.82 4.74
N LEU A 80 -4.40 -10.73 5.20
CA LEU A 80 -5.75 -10.74 5.75
C LEU A 80 -6.73 -10.40 4.64
N THR A 81 -7.60 -11.34 4.31
CA THR A 81 -8.77 -11.04 3.47
C THR A 81 -9.85 -10.43 4.35
N VAL A 82 -10.00 -9.10 4.31
CA VAL A 82 -10.88 -8.39 5.26
C VAL A 82 -12.34 -8.81 5.10
N ALA A 83 -12.79 -9.10 3.87
CA ALA A 83 -14.15 -9.56 3.60
C ALA A 83 -14.52 -10.86 4.34
N THR A 84 -13.55 -11.73 4.64
CA THR A 84 -13.77 -13.01 5.32
C THR A 84 -13.16 -13.06 6.73
N GLY A 85 -12.30 -12.10 7.08
CA GLY A 85 -11.54 -12.11 8.33
C GLY A 85 -10.47 -13.21 8.39
N VAL A 86 -10.12 -13.82 7.25
CA VAL A 86 -9.20 -14.97 7.19
C VAL A 86 -7.78 -14.51 6.87
N TRP A 87 -6.83 -14.99 7.66
CA TRP A 87 -5.39 -14.90 7.36
C TRP A 87 -4.94 -16.06 6.47
N SER A 88 -4.07 -15.76 5.52
CA SER A 88 -3.38 -16.75 4.69
C SER A 88 -1.91 -16.35 4.48
N GLU A 89 -1.09 -17.35 4.16
CA GLU A 89 0.28 -17.09 3.74
C GLU A 89 0.32 -16.78 2.25
N TRP A 90 1.16 -15.82 1.90
CA TRP A 90 1.38 -15.42 0.53
C TRP A 90 2.66 -16.06 0.00
N LYS A 91 2.49 -17.22 -0.64
CA LYS A 91 3.58 -18.05 -1.14
C LYS A 91 3.18 -18.92 -2.33
N LYS A 92 4.16 -19.37 -3.12
CA LYS A 92 3.95 -20.48 -4.07
C LYS A 92 3.69 -21.78 -3.27
N SER A 93 2.94 -22.75 -3.82
CA SER A 93 2.67 -24.02 -3.13
C SER A 93 3.97 -24.66 -2.60
N GLY A 94 4.04 -24.89 -1.28
CA GLY A 94 5.25 -25.35 -0.58
C GLY A 94 6.24 -24.27 -0.12
N GLY A 95 5.97 -22.99 -0.38
CA GLY A 95 6.87 -21.88 -0.02
C GLY A 95 7.01 -21.63 1.49
N GLY A 96 8.04 -20.85 1.82
CA GLY A 96 8.51 -20.56 3.18
C GLY A 96 9.89 -19.92 3.10
N TYR A 97 10.75 -20.19 4.09
CA TYR A 97 12.15 -19.81 4.03
C TYR A 97 12.86 -20.41 2.81
N GLY A 98 13.51 -19.58 2.00
CA GLY A 98 14.23 -20.05 0.82
C GLY A 98 14.64 -18.93 -0.11
N SER A 99 15.01 -19.31 -1.34
CA SER A 99 15.53 -18.40 -2.38
C SER A 99 14.86 -18.59 -3.75
N GLY A 100 13.92 -19.53 -3.85
CA GLY A 100 13.07 -19.70 -5.02
C GLY A 100 12.03 -18.57 -5.16
N LEU A 101 11.35 -18.54 -6.31
CA LEU A 101 10.25 -17.60 -6.55
C LEU A 101 9.06 -17.94 -5.62
N GLY A 102 8.62 -16.96 -4.83
CA GLY A 102 7.58 -17.14 -3.82
C GLY A 102 8.04 -17.83 -2.52
N GLU A 103 9.35 -17.97 -2.35
CA GLU A 103 10.03 -18.22 -1.07
C GLU A 103 10.72 -16.93 -0.61
N PHE A 104 10.95 -16.74 0.68
CA PHE A 104 11.54 -15.51 1.21
C PHE A 104 12.67 -15.80 2.20
N SER A 105 13.55 -14.84 2.38
CA SER A 105 14.56 -14.83 3.42
C SER A 105 14.59 -13.42 4.02
N ASN A 106 13.99 -13.30 5.21
CA ASN A 106 13.81 -12.03 5.91
C ASN A 106 13.20 -10.92 5.02
N PRO A 107 11.96 -11.09 4.51
CA PRO A 107 11.30 -10.05 3.75
C PRO A 107 10.94 -8.90 4.71
N VAL A 108 11.31 -7.67 4.41
CA VAL A 108 11.12 -6.54 5.34
C VAL A 108 10.16 -5.48 4.85
N SER A 109 9.80 -5.48 3.57
CA SER A 109 8.85 -4.51 3.02
C SER A 109 7.97 -5.12 1.95
N VAL A 110 6.72 -4.64 1.89
CA VAL A 110 5.69 -5.10 0.95
C VAL A 110 4.89 -3.91 0.41
N ALA A 111 4.69 -3.87 -0.91
CA ALA A 111 3.90 -2.85 -1.58
C ALA A 111 2.88 -3.48 -2.53
N VAL A 112 1.74 -2.81 -2.71
CA VAL A 112 0.67 -3.23 -3.62
C VAL A 112 0.44 -2.16 -4.67
N TYR A 113 0.30 -2.58 -5.92
CA TYR A 113 -0.12 -1.73 -7.03
C TYR A 113 -1.44 -2.24 -7.62
N GLN A 114 -2.47 -1.40 -7.53
CA GLN A 114 -3.81 -1.65 -8.08
C GLN A 114 -4.45 -2.99 -7.65
N SER A 115 -4.05 -3.55 -6.51
CA SER A 115 -4.49 -4.87 -6.01
C SER A 115 -4.08 -6.08 -6.88
N ASP A 116 -3.48 -5.83 -8.05
CA ASP A 116 -3.09 -6.84 -9.02
C ASP A 116 -1.62 -7.25 -8.90
N LYS A 117 -0.77 -6.36 -8.39
CA LYS A 117 0.68 -6.59 -8.27
C LYS A 117 1.15 -6.34 -6.87
N ILE A 118 1.96 -7.26 -6.38
CA ILE A 118 2.57 -7.15 -5.05
C ILE A 118 4.07 -7.24 -5.24
N TYR A 119 4.77 -6.31 -4.61
CA TYR A 119 6.22 -6.20 -4.62
C TYR A 119 6.74 -6.43 -3.21
N VAL A 120 7.83 -7.18 -3.08
CA VAL A 120 8.44 -7.48 -1.77
C VAL A 120 9.93 -7.24 -1.83
N ALA A 121 10.44 -6.49 -0.86
CA ALA A 121 11.86 -6.43 -0.57
C ALA A 121 12.26 -7.68 0.23
N ASP A 122 12.84 -8.65 -0.47
CA ASP A 122 13.30 -9.92 0.08
C ASP A 122 14.78 -9.79 0.47
N SER A 123 15.00 -9.17 1.64
CA SER A 123 16.24 -8.44 1.95
C SER A 123 17.47 -9.32 2.04
N SER A 124 17.37 -10.46 2.71
CA SER A 124 18.50 -11.40 2.83
C SER A 124 18.77 -12.17 1.54
N ASN A 125 17.82 -12.21 0.61
CA ASN A 125 18.03 -12.70 -0.75
C ASN A 125 18.51 -11.61 -1.73
N HIS A 126 18.60 -10.36 -1.27
CA HIS A 126 19.10 -9.21 -2.04
C HIS A 126 18.36 -9.01 -3.37
N ARG A 127 17.02 -9.11 -3.32
CA ARG A 127 16.17 -8.99 -4.50
C ARG A 127 14.86 -8.27 -4.18
N ILE A 128 14.19 -7.82 -5.23
CA ILE A 128 12.76 -7.52 -5.20
C ILE A 128 12.03 -8.66 -5.88
N GLN A 129 11.00 -9.21 -5.23
CA GLN A 129 10.07 -10.15 -5.87
C GLN A 129 8.77 -9.44 -6.24
N GLN A 130 8.18 -9.85 -7.35
CA GLN A 130 6.87 -9.42 -7.81
C GLN A 130 5.99 -10.64 -8.06
N LEU A 131 4.74 -10.59 -7.62
CA LEU A 131 3.69 -11.48 -8.09
C LEU A 131 2.66 -10.67 -8.86
N ASP A 132 2.20 -11.23 -9.96
CA ASP A 132 0.94 -10.85 -10.56
C ASP A 132 -0.19 -11.74 -9.98
N VAL A 133 -1.05 -11.15 -9.16
CA VAL A 133 -2.07 -11.87 -8.38
C VAL A 133 -3.13 -12.51 -9.27
N HIS A 134 -3.43 -11.89 -10.42
CA HIS A 134 -4.42 -12.40 -11.36
C HIS A 134 -3.92 -13.67 -12.08
N THR A 135 -2.66 -13.68 -12.49
CA THR A 135 -2.07 -14.80 -13.24
C THR A 135 -1.35 -15.81 -12.36
N GLY A 136 -1.02 -15.46 -11.11
CA GLY A 136 -0.18 -16.26 -10.22
C GLY A 136 1.29 -16.33 -10.65
N VAL A 137 1.71 -15.48 -11.59
CA VAL A 137 3.08 -15.49 -12.14
C VAL A 137 4.02 -14.68 -11.25
N TRP A 138 5.09 -15.34 -10.81
CA TRP A 138 6.18 -14.72 -10.06
C TRP A 138 7.29 -14.24 -11.00
N SER A 139 7.89 -13.12 -10.65
CA SER A 139 9.12 -12.60 -11.24
C SER A 139 9.99 -11.96 -10.16
N GLU A 140 11.26 -11.74 -10.46
CA GLU A 140 12.20 -11.12 -9.54
C GLU A 140 13.15 -10.18 -10.26
N TRP A 141 13.71 -9.23 -9.51
CA TRP A 141 14.81 -8.39 -9.94
C TRP A 141 16.01 -8.69 -9.05
N LYS A 142 17.02 -9.33 -9.63
CA LYS A 142 18.28 -9.67 -8.96
C LYS A 142 19.42 -9.82 -9.97
N LYS A 143 20.64 -9.85 -9.44
CA LYS A 143 21.83 -10.23 -10.20
C LYS A 143 21.74 -11.67 -10.71
N SER A 144 22.16 -11.89 -11.96
CA SER A 144 22.23 -13.24 -12.54
C SER A 144 23.12 -14.15 -11.67
N GLY A 145 22.60 -15.31 -11.26
CA GLY A 145 23.28 -16.23 -10.34
C GLY A 145 23.00 -15.99 -8.85
N GLY A 146 22.27 -14.92 -8.49
CA GLY A 146 21.91 -14.60 -7.11
C GLY A 146 22.95 -13.77 -6.35
N GLY A 147 22.61 -13.39 -5.13
CA GLY A 147 23.49 -12.61 -4.23
C GLY A 147 23.44 -11.09 -4.46
N PRO A 148 24.18 -10.33 -3.64
CA PRO A 148 24.14 -8.87 -3.69
C PRO A 148 24.91 -8.32 -4.89
N GLY A 149 24.52 -7.13 -5.33
CA GLY A 149 25.20 -6.38 -6.39
C GLY A 149 24.99 -4.89 -6.24
N SER A 150 25.66 -4.09 -7.07
CA SER A 150 25.70 -2.63 -6.98
C SER A 150 25.34 -1.91 -8.28
N LEU A 151 25.12 -2.65 -9.37
CA LEU A 151 24.65 -2.07 -10.64
C LEU A 151 23.15 -1.75 -10.58
N LEU A 152 22.64 -1.02 -11.57
CA LEU A 152 21.19 -0.76 -11.67
C LEU A 152 20.43 -2.07 -11.82
N GLY A 153 19.38 -2.25 -11.01
CA GLY A 153 18.60 -3.50 -10.96
C GLY A 153 19.26 -4.63 -10.14
N GLU A 154 20.43 -4.38 -9.56
CA GLU A 154 21.02 -5.22 -8.51
C GLU A 154 20.81 -4.55 -7.15
N PHE A 155 20.75 -5.35 -6.08
CA PHE A 155 20.46 -4.85 -4.74
C PHE A 155 21.46 -5.43 -3.73
N SER A 156 21.61 -4.73 -2.61
CA SER A 156 22.34 -5.18 -1.43
C SER A 156 21.48 -4.80 -0.22
N ASP A 157 20.81 -5.81 0.33
CA ASP A 157 19.94 -5.69 1.51
C ASP A 157 18.88 -4.56 1.33
N PRO A 158 17.97 -4.69 0.34
CA PRO A 158 16.90 -3.71 0.14
C PRO A 158 15.95 -3.73 1.34
N GLN A 159 15.67 -2.57 1.92
CA GLN A 159 14.88 -2.44 3.15
C GLN A 159 13.50 -1.80 2.95
N GLY A 160 13.20 -1.34 1.74
CA GLY A 160 11.93 -0.71 1.44
C GLY A 160 11.61 -0.85 -0.04
N VAL A 161 10.34 -1.09 -0.34
CA VAL A 161 9.79 -1.03 -1.69
C VAL A 161 8.47 -0.28 -1.65
N ASP A 162 8.24 0.62 -2.61
CA ASP A 162 6.96 1.31 -2.77
C ASP A 162 6.67 1.53 -4.26
N VAL A 163 5.40 1.76 -4.60
CA VAL A 163 4.93 1.90 -5.98
C VAL A 163 4.05 3.13 -6.12
N ASP A 164 4.37 3.99 -7.08
CA ASP A 164 3.54 5.16 -7.35
C ASP A 164 2.27 4.83 -8.15
N LYS A 165 1.39 5.82 -8.29
CA LYS A 165 0.12 5.69 -9.03
C LYS A 165 0.30 5.37 -10.52
N SER A 166 1.49 5.55 -11.07
CA SER A 166 1.84 5.21 -12.46
C SER A 166 2.48 3.83 -12.58
N GLY A 167 2.68 3.13 -11.47
CA GLY A 167 3.28 1.81 -11.43
C GLY A 167 4.81 1.82 -11.41
N ASN A 168 5.46 2.98 -11.21
CA ASN A 168 6.90 3.00 -11.05
C ASN A 168 7.27 2.49 -9.65
N VAL A 169 8.30 1.65 -9.59
CA VAL A 169 8.71 1.00 -8.34
C VAL A 169 9.97 1.65 -7.80
N TYR A 170 9.96 1.97 -6.51
CA TYR A 170 11.04 2.63 -5.80
C TYR A 170 11.57 1.68 -4.75
N VAL A 171 12.90 1.58 -4.64
CA VAL A 171 13.56 0.63 -3.75
C VAL A 171 14.61 1.34 -2.92
N ALA A 172 14.52 1.18 -1.59
CA ALA A 172 15.54 1.60 -0.65
C ALA A 172 16.63 0.52 -0.54
N ASP A 173 17.64 0.62 -1.41
CA ASP A 173 18.76 -0.32 -1.55
C ASP A 173 19.85 -0.01 -0.50
N SER A 174 19.59 -0.41 0.73
CA SER A 174 20.14 0.24 1.92
C SER A 174 21.63 0.04 2.13
N ARG A 175 22.19 -1.15 1.83
CA ARG A 175 23.64 -1.37 1.89
C ARG A 175 24.41 -0.81 0.70
N ASN A 176 23.71 -0.42 -0.36
CA ASN A 176 24.28 0.37 -1.45
C ASN A 176 24.08 1.89 -1.23
N HIS A 177 23.49 2.31 -0.12
CA HIS A 177 23.27 3.72 0.24
C HIS A 177 22.55 4.53 -0.84
N ARG A 178 21.59 3.92 -1.52
CA ARG A 178 20.88 4.57 -2.63
C ARG A 178 19.40 4.22 -2.67
N ILE A 179 18.66 5.03 -3.42
CA ILE A 179 17.32 4.73 -3.88
C ILE A 179 17.40 4.39 -5.37
N GLN A 180 16.73 3.32 -5.78
CA GLN A 180 16.55 2.99 -7.20
C GLN A 180 15.10 3.17 -7.59
N LYS A 181 14.87 3.59 -8.83
CA LYS A 181 13.55 3.69 -9.45
C LYS A 181 13.52 2.83 -10.71
N LEU A 182 12.47 2.04 -10.87
CA LEU A 182 12.16 1.32 -12.10
C LEU A 182 10.90 1.92 -12.74
N ASP A 183 11.04 2.47 -13.95
CA ASP A 183 9.93 2.97 -14.74
C ASP A 183 9.24 1.82 -15.50
N ILE A 184 8.12 1.31 -14.98
CA ILE A 184 7.38 0.19 -15.59
C ILE A 184 6.66 0.61 -16.88
N VAL A 185 6.34 1.90 -17.05
CA VAL A 185 5.69 2.44 -18.26
C VAL A 185 6.64 2.53 -19.45
N SER A 186 7.93 2.78 -19.21
CA SER A 186 8.96 2.91 -20.26
C SER A 186 9.21 1.58 -20.98
N ALA A 187 9.07 0.44 -20.29
CA ALA A 187 9.23 -0.89 -20.86
C ALA A 187 8.14 -1.25 -21.90
N ARG A 188 6.91 -0.71 -21.75
CA ARG A 188 5.85 -0.83 -22.77
C ARG A 188 5.93 0.27 -23.84
N GLY A 189 6.37 1.47 -23.47
CA GLY A 189 6.48 2.61 -24.38
C GLY A 189 7.57 2.45 -25.44
N GLU A 190 8.71 1.83 -25.11
CA GLU A 190 9.80 1.60 -26.06
C GLU A 190 9.51 0.45 -27.04
N SER A 191 8.84 -0.61 -26.59
CA SER A 191 8.41 -1.70 -27.49
C SER A 191 7.31 -1.22 -28.44
N GLY A 192 6.36 -0.40 -27.97
CA GLY A 192 5.33 0.21 -28.83
C GLY A 192 5.90 1.17 -29.88
N LYS A 193 6.91 1.98 -29.51
CA LYS A 193 7.59 2.88 -30.46
C LYS A 193 8.42 2.12 -31.50
N ARG A 194 9.13 1.05 -31.12
CA ARG A 194 9.86 0.19 -32.07
C ARG A 194 8.91 -0.51 -33.05
N VAL A 195 7.82 -1.09 -32.56
CA VAL A 195 6.82 -1.75 -33.42
C VAL A 195 6.13 -0.77 -34.38
N ALA A 196 5.89 0.48 -33.96
CA ALA A 196 5.35 1.50 -34.84
C ALA A 196 6.34 1.89 -35.96
N ALA A 197 7.61 2.10 -35.62
CA ALA A 197 8.66 2.42 -36.57
C ALA A 197 8.90 1.29 -37.59
N ASP A 198 8.90 0.03 -37.14
CA ASP A 198 9.08 -1.14 -38.01
C ASP A 198 7.92 -1.29 -39.01
N ARG A 199 6.68 -1.06 -38.56
CA ARG A 199 5.49 -1.09 -39.44
C ARG A 199 5.48 0.05 -40.45
N GLU A 200 6.00 1.22 -40.10
CA GLU A 200 6.12 2.35 -41.01
C GLU A 200 7.21 2.12 -42.06
N ALA A 201 8.36 1.57 -41.65
CA ALA A 201 9.42 1.14 -42.55
C ALA A 201 8.97 0.03 -43.52
N GLU A 202 8.18 -0.94 -43.05
CA GLU A 202 7.63 -2.01 -43.88
C GLU A 202 6.57 -1.51 -44.88
N ARG A 203 5.72 -0.55 -44.46
CA ARG A 203 4.79 0.14 -45.37
C ARG A 203 5.53 0.94 -46.44
N ALA A 204 6.58 1.67 -46.06
CA ALA A 204 7.41 2.42 -47.00
C ALA A 204 8.10 1.48 -48.00
N SER A 205 8.69 0.37 -47.53
CA SER A 205 9.32 -0.64 -48.39
C SER A 205 8.32 -1.33 -49.32
N SER A 206 7.12 -1.68 -48.82
CA SER A 206 6.03 -2.23 -49.63
C SER A 206 5.56 -1.27 -50.72
N THR A 207 5.56 0.04 -50.44
CA THR A 207 5.10 1.06 -51.39
C THR A 207 6.12 1.24 -52.50
N ILE A 208 7.42 1.25 -52.15
CA ILE A 208 8.51 1.31 -53.12
C ILE A 208 8.53 0.06 -54.02
N ARG A 209 8.36 -1.14 -53.45
CA ARG A 209 8.32 -2.39 -54.23
C ARG A 209 7.14 -2.47 -55.21
N LYS A 210 6.04 -1.76 -54.94
CA LYS A 210 4.87 -1.68 -55.84
C LYS A 210 4.99 -0.57 -56.89
N ALA A 211 5.95 0.35 -56.76
CA ALA A 211 6.15 1.50 -57.64
C ALA A 211 7.29 1.31 -58.66
N LEU A 212 8.02 0.19 -58.60
CA LEU A 212 9.00 -0.20 -59.61
C LEU A 212 8.31 -1.11 -60.66
N PRO A 213 8.38 -0.77 -61.96
CA PRO A 213 7.81 -1.57 -63.04
C PRO A 213 8.55 -2.89 -63.28
#